data_AF-H3D667-F1
#
_entry.id   AF-H3D667-F1
#
_cell.length_a   1.000
_cell.length_b   1.000
_cell.length_c   1.000
_cell.angle_alpha   90.00
_cell.angle_beta   90.00
_cell.angle_gamma   90.00
#
_symmetry.space_group_name_H-M   'P 1'
#
loop_
_entity.id
_entity.type
_entity.pdbx_description
1 polymer ?
#
loop_
_entity_poly.entity_id
_entity_poly.type
_entity_poly.pdbx_seq_one_letter_code
_entity_poly.pdbx_strand_id
1 'polypeptide(L)'
;GHYGCVEALLTWGADVDMDIPHLGTALYTACICQELECAGKLLREGANVQKGKSLDSPLHAAAEKDCTDVVKLLLDFGADINARNTEFQRPVDVAPPSSLTEGFLLFYEATPRLLSQLCRQCIRNCVGRDRLHLLAHLPLPTRLRNYLQYH
;
A
#
# COMPACT_ATOMS: atom_id res chain seq x y z
N GLY A 1 -16.85 1.45 -0.18
CA GLY A 1 -15.98 2.59 -0.52
C GLY A 1 -16.65 3.92 -0.28
N HIS A 2 -16.59 4.47 0.95
CA HIS A 2 -17.02 5.85 1.20
C HIS A 2 -15.81 6.79 1.27
N TYR A 3 -15.20 7.05 0.11
CA TYR A 3 -13.97 7.86 -0.02
C TYR A 3 -14.04 9.18 0.76
N GLY A 4 -15.14 9.93 0.62
CA GLY A 4 -15.31 11.22 1.30
C GLY A 4 -15.33 11.12 2.83
N CYS A 5 -15.83 10.02 3.39
CA CYS A 5 -15.80 9.78 4.83
C CYS A 5 -14.39 9.47 5.31
N VAL A 6 -13.63 8.67 4.55
CA VAL A 6 -12.21 8.37 4.84
C VAL A 6 -11.41 9.67 4.85
N GLU A 7 -11.60 10.52 3.84
CA GLU A 7 -10.93 11.82 3.77
C GLU A 7 -11.27 12.73 4.95
N ALA A 8 -12.55 12.83 5.31
CA ALA A 8 -12.97 13.64 6.46
C ALA A 8 -12.33 13.13 7.76
N LEU A 9 -12.39 11.82 8.03
CA LEU A 9 -11.85 11.24 9.27
C LEU A 9 -10.34 11.47 9.41
N LEU A 10 -9.58 11.30 8.34
CA LEU A 10 -8.13 11.53 8.35
C LEU A 10 -7.79 13.01 8.55
N THR A 11 -8.57 13.92 7.93
CA THR A 11 -8.41 15.38 8.13
C THR A 11 -8.62 15.78 9.59
N TRP A 12 -9.51 15.09 10.31
CA TRP A 12 -9.77 15.31 11.73
C TRP A 12 -8.83 14.53 12.67
N GLY A 13 -7.76 13.92 12.14
CA GLY A 13 -6.71 13.29 12.95
C GLY A 13 -6.98 11.85 13.35
N ALA A 14 -7.87 11.13 12.65
CA ALA A 14 -8.01 9.69 12.84
C ALA A 14 -6.67 8.98 12.55
N ASP A 15 -6.29 8.02 13.39
CA ASP A 15 -5.11 7.22 13.14
C ASP A 15 -5.35 6.24 11.97
N VAL A 16 -4.67 6.48 10.85
CA VAL A 16 -4.77 5.68 9.62
C VAL A 16 -4.39 4.21 9.83
N ASP A 17 -3.55 3.91 10.83
CA ASP A 17 -3.01 2.58 11.13
C ASP A 17 -3.70 1.93 12.33
N MET A 18 -4.83 2.50 12.78
CA MET A 18 -5.63 1.90 13.84
C MET A 18 -5.99 0.46 13.45
N ASP A 19 -5.56 -0.47 14.29
CA ASP A 19 -5.78 -1.91 14.10
C ASP A 19 -6.90 -2.36 15.03
N ILE A 20 -7.97 -2.90 14.43
CA ILE A 20 -9.11 -3.42 15.16
C ILE A 20 -8.99 -4.95 15.16
N PRO A 21 -8.92 -5.63 16.32
CA PRO A 21 -8.52 -7.04 16.43
C PRO A 21 -9.20 -8.05 15.49
N HIS A 22 -10.42 -7.79 15.04
CA HIS A 22 -11.17 -8.68 14.14
C HIS A 22 -11.26 -8.17 12.69
N LEU A 23 -10.97 -6.89 12.45
CA LEU A 23 -11.09 -6.25 11.15
C LEU A 23 -9.72 -6.01 10.48
N GLY A 24 -8.68 -5.75 11.28
CA GLY A 24 -7.40 -5.24 10.80
C GLY A 24 -7.41 -3.72 10.66
N THR A 25 -6.48 -3.19 9.86
CA THR A 25 -6.40 -1.76 9.53
C THR A 25 -7.45 -1.32 8.50
N ALA A 26 -7.66 -0.01 8.39
CA ALA A 26 -8.47 0.57 7.33
C ALA A 26 -7.96 0.19 5.93
N LEU A 27 -6.63 0.16 5.75
CA LEU A 27 -6.00 -0.22 4.48
C LEU A 27 -6.28 -1.68 4.14
N TYR A 28 -6.16 -2.60 5.12
CA TYR A 28 -6.50 -4.01 4.93
C TYR A 28 -7.95 -4.19 4.48
N THR A 29 -8.88 -3.51 5.14
CA THR A 29 -10.31 -3.57 4.81
C THR A 29 -10.57 -3.04 3.40
N ALA A 30 -9.93 -1.94 3.01
CA ALA A 30 -10.03 -1.42 1.64
C ALA A 30 -9.54 -2.44 0.60
N CYS A 31 -8.49 -3.21 0.90
CA CYS A 31 -7.97 -4.27 0.02
C CYS A 31 -8.95 -5.44 -0.12
N ILE A 32 -9.53 -5.91 1.00
CA ILE A 32 -10.57 -6.96 0.99
C ILE A 32 -11.80 -6.53 0.18
N CYS A 33 -12.18 -5.25 0.27
CA CYS A 33 -13.31 -4.68 -0.47
C CYS A 33 -12.95 -4.24 -1.90
N GLN A 34 -11.68 -4.38 -2.33
CA GLN A 34 -11.20 -3.97 -3.66
C GLN A 34 -11.37 -2.47 -3.96
N GLU A 35 -11.27 -1.62 -2.93
CA GLU A 35 -11.53 -0.18 -2.99
C GLU A 35 -10.24 0.61 -3.28
N LEU A 36 -9.88 0.70 -4.57
CA LEU A 36 -8.62 1.31 -5.03
C LEU A 36 -8.43 2.75 -4.56
N GLU A 37 -9.47 3.59 -4.65
CA GLU A 37 -9.39 5.00 -4.29
C GLU A 37 -9.18 5.19 -2.78
N CYS A 38 -9.86 4.38 -1.97
CA CYS A 38 -9.71 4.39 -0.52
C CYS A 38 -8.30 3.91 -0.12
N ALA A 39 -7.82 2.80 -0.71
CA ALA A 39 -6.47 2.30 -0.49
C ALA A 39 -5.42 3.36 -0.88
N GLY A 40 -5.59 4.01 -2.03
CA GLY A 40 -4.69 5.06 -2.50
C GLY A 40 -4.66 6.28 -1.59
N LYS A 41 -5.82 6.70 -1.06
CA LYS A 41 -5.88 7.80 -0.08
C LYS A 41 -5.16 7.43 1.21
N LEU A 42 -5.47 6.28 1.79
CA LEU A 42 -4.84 5.80 3.02
C LEU A 42 -3.31 5.75 2.89
N LEU A 43 -2.81 5.19 1.78
CA LEU A 43 -1.37 5.12 1.50
C LEU A 43 -0.71 6.50 1.31
N ARG A 44 -1.38 7.44 0.65
CA ARG A 44 -0.89 8.81 0.49
C ARG A 44 -0.78 9.54 1.83
N GLU A 45 -1.74 9.33 2.73
CA GLU A 45 -1.74 9.81 4.13
C GLU A 45 -0.75 9.03 5.03
N GLY A 46 0.00 8.09 4.45
CA GLY A 46 1.09 7.41 5.13
C GLY A 46 0.70 6.16 5.90
N ALA A 47 -0.42 5.51 5.53
CA ALA A 47 -0.74 4.18 6.04
C ALA A 47 0.41 3.21 5.82
N ASN A 48 0.67 2.39 6.83
CA ASN A 48 1.68 1.37 6.77
C ASN A 48 1.21 0.25 5.84
N VAL A 49 1.83 0.21 4.65
CA VAL A 49 1.54 -0.77 3.59
C VAL A 49 1.68 -2.23 4.02
N GLN A 50 2.41 -2.52 5.11
CA GLN A 50 2.58 -3.86 5.65
C GLN A 50 1.57 -4.23 6.74
N LYS A 51 0.97 -3.23 7.40
CA LYS A 51 0.12 -3.47 8.58
C LYS A 51 -1.29 -3.82 8.16
N GLY A 52 -1.58 -5.12 8.17
CA GLY A 52 -2.88 -5.66 7.78
C GLY A 52 -3.71 -6.12 8.98
N LYS A 53 -4.10 -7.40 8.98
CA LYS A 53 -4.79 -8.07 10.08
C LYS A 53 -3.89 -9.20 10.59
N SER A 54 -3.42 -9.10 11.84
CA SER A 54 -2.42 -10.02 12.39
C SER A 54 -1.15 -10.05 11.51
N LEU A 55 -0.75 -11.21 10.96
CA LEU A 55 0.35 -11.32 9.99
C LEU A 55 -0.12 -11.27 8.52
N ASP A 56 -1.42 -11.21 8.29
CA ASP A 56 -1.96 -11.12 6.93
C ASP A 56 -1.89 -9.66 6.46
N SER A 57 -0.97 -9.40 5.52
CA SER A 57 -0.71 -8.03 5.04
C SER A 57 -1.79 -7.55 4.06
N PRO A 58 -1.92 -6.23 3.82
CA PRO A 58 -2.82 -5.71 2.78
C PRO A 58 -2.56 -6.33 1.39
N LEU A 59 -1.32 -6.71 1.11
CA LEU A 59 -0.96 -7.37 -0.16
C LEU A 59 -1.49 -8.81 -0.24
N HIS A 60 -1.53 -9.56 0.87
CA HIS A 60 -2.20 -10.87 0.90
C HIS A 60 -3.70 -10.73 0.60
N ALA A 61 -4.37 -9.81 1.31
CA ALA A 61 -5.78 -9.53 1.10
C ALA A 61 -6.11 -9.14 -0.35
N ALA A 62 -5.33 -8.24 -0.95
CA ALA A 62 -5.55 -7.84 -2.35
C ALA A 62 -5.28 -8.98 -3.35
N ALA A 63 -4.28 -9.82 -3.06
CA ALA A 63 -3.95 -10.97 -3.89
C ALA A 63 -5.03 -12.06 -3.85
N GLU A 64 -5.53 -12.39 -2.65
CA GLU A 64 -6.62 -13.36 -2.45
C GLU A 64 -7.91 -12.93 -3.18
N LYS A 65 -8.17 -11.62 -3.28
CA LYS A 65 -9.33 -11.06 -3.99
C LYS A 65 -9.11 -10.86 -5.49
N ASP A 66 -7.98 -11.29 -6.03
CA ASP A 66 -7.58 -11.09 -7.44
C ASP A 66 -7.67 -9.64 -7.92
N CYS A 67 -7.39 -8.68 -7.01
CA CYS A 67 -7.49 -7.26 -7.32
C CYS A 67 -6.14 -6.70 -7.79
N THR A 68 -5.81 -6.95 -9.06
CA THR A 68 -4.50 -6.59 -9.64
C THR A 68 -4.16 -5.09 -9.51
N ASP A 69 -5.17 -4.21 -9.58
CA ASP A 69 -4.94 -2.76 -9.49
C ASP A 69 -4.54 -2.32 -8.07
N VAL A 70 -5.17 -2.89 -7.04
CA VAL A 70 -4.78 -2.64 -5.64
C VAL A 70 -3.41 -3.27 -5.35
N VAL A 71 -3.12 -4.45 -5.91
CA VAL A 71 -1.80 -5.10 -5.81
C VAL A 71 -0.70 -4.22 -6.38
N LYS A 72 -0.89 -3.68 -7.59
CA LYS A 72 0.05 -2.72 -8.22
C LYS A 72 0.27 -1.50 -7.33
N LEU A 73 -0.82 -0.92 -6.82
CA LEU A 73 -0.77 0.24 -5.93
C LEU A 73 0.05 -0.06 -4.67
N LEU A 74 -0.22 -1.17 -3.98
CA LEU A 74 0.50 -1.56 -2.77
C LEU A 74 2.00 -1.76 -3.03
N LEU A 75 2.36 -2.40 -4.14
CA LEU A 75 3.77 -2.59 -4.54
C LEU A 75 4.45 -1.26 -4.90
N ASP A 76 3.73 -0.32 -5.51
CA ASP A 76 4.22 1.03 -5.80
C ASP A 76 4.57 1.80 -4.51
N PHE A 77 3.80 1.55 -3.44
CA PHE A 77 4.03 2.05 -2.07
C PHE A 77 4.97 1.18 -1.22
N GLY A 78 5.62 0.19 -1.83
CA GLY A 78 6.70 -0.57 -1.20
C GLY A 78 6.26 -1.76 -0.36
N ALA A 79 5.08 -2.34 -0.63
CA ALA A 79 4.68 -3.61 -0.03
C ALA A 79 5.77 -4.69 -0.18
N ASP A 80 5.88 -5.56 0.83
CA ASP A 80 6.82 -6.66 0.79
C ASP A 80 6.15 -7.85 0.09
N ILE A 81 6.64 -8.14 -1.12
CA ILE A 81 6.13 -9.22 -1.95
C ILE A 81 6.45 -10.60 -1.36
N ASN A 82 7.42 -10.68 -0.45
CA ASN A 82 7.83 -11.92 0.22
C ASN A 82 7.36 -12.02 1.67
N ALA A 83 6.48 -11.11 2.12
CA ALA A 83 5.87 -11.18 3.44
C ALA A 83 5.21 -12.54 3.63
N ARG A 84 5.20 -13.06 4.87
CA ARG A 84 4.57 -14.33 5.19
C ARG A 84 3.47 -14.14 6.21
N ASN A 85 2.27 -14.65 5.90
CA ASN A 85 1.15 -14.65 6.84
C ASN A 85 1.26 -15.80 7.88
N THR A 86 0.21 -16.02 8.67
CA THR A 86 0.18 -17.06 9.72
C THR A 86 0.31 -18.48 9.18
N GLU A 87 -0.13 -18.71 7.94
CA GLU A 87 -0.03 -19.98 7.24
C GLU A 87 1.29 -20.13 6.46
N PHE A 88 2.24 -19.22 6.69
CA PHE A 88 3.54 -19.13 6.00
C PHE A 88 3.45 -18.93 4.48
N GLN A 89 2.29 -18.54 3.98
CA GLN A 89 2.05 -18.23 2.57
C GLN A 89 2.55 -16.82 2.27
N ARG A 90 3.11 -16.63 1.08
CA ARG A 90 3.38 -15.30 0.50
C ARG A 90 2.12 -14.78 -0.20
N PRO A 91 2.06 -13.48 -0.54
CA PRO A 91 0.96 -12.93 -1.32
C PRO A 91 0.67 -13.67 -2.63
N VAL A 92 1.71 -14.14 -3.34
CA VAL A 92 1.51 -14.93 -4.56
C VAL A 92 0.88 -16.30 -4.28
N ASP A 93 1.15 -16.89 -3.12
CA ASP A 93 0.66 -18.23 -2.74
C ASP A 93 -0.82 -18.23 -2.32
N VAL A 94 -1.40 -17.05 -2.04
CA VAL A 94 -2.84 -16.87 -1.75
C VAL A 94 -3.64 -16.37 -2.95
N ALA A 95 -2.96 -15.98 -4.04
CA ALA A 95 -3.64 -15.56 -5.27
C ALA A 95 -4.33 -16.76 -5.94
N PRO A 96 -5.49 -16.56 -6.61
CA PRO A 96 -6.11 -17.64 -7.35
C PRO A 96 -5.19 -18.16 -8.47
N PRO A 97 -5.11 -19.49 -8.68
CA PRO A 97 -4.21 -20.06 -9.67
C PRO A 97 -4.61 -19.65 -11.09
N SER A 98 -3.62 -19.35 -11.93
CA SER A 98 -3.77 -18.83 -13.30
C SER A 98 -4.50 -17.49 -13.39
N SER A 99 -4.56 -16.71 -12.30
CA SER A 99 -5.13 -15.36 -12.30
C SER A 99 -4.17 -14.31 -12.85
N LEU A 100 -4.72 -13.15 -13.21
CA LEU A 100 -3.91 -11.99 -13.61
C LEU A 100 -3.00 -11.53 -12.46
N THR A 101 -3.51 -11.62 -11.23
CA THR A 101 -2.77 -11.20 -10.05
C THR A 101 -1.60 -12.12 -9.74
N GLU A 102 -1.80 -13.45 -9.79
CA GLU A 102 -0.70 -14.43 -9.63
C GLU A 102 0.39 -14.19 -10.68
N GLY A 103 0.01 -14.10 -11.95
CA GLY A 103 0.95 -13.85 -13.04
C GLY A 103 1.71 -12.53 -12.89
N PHE A 104 1.01 -11.47 -12.46
CA PHE A 104 1.64 -10.18 -12.19
C PHE A 104 2.64 -10.24 -11.03
N LEU A 105 2.29 -10.90 -9.92
CA LEU A 105 3.18 -11.04 -8.76
C LEU A 105 4.45 -11.82 -9.13
N LEU A 106 4.31 -12.93 -9.85
CA LEU A 106 5.45 -13.72 -10.34
C LEU A 106 6.36 -12.89 -11.27
N PHE A 107 5.76 -12.12 -12.17
CA PHE A 107 6.51 -11.21 -13.04
C PHE A 107 7.22 -10.11 -12.25
N TYR A 108 6.56 -9.55 -11.23
CA TYR A 108 7.13 -8.52 -10.37
C TYR A 108 8.30 -9.06 -9.53
N GLU A 109 8.22 -10.30 -9.02
CA GLU A 109 9.35 -10.95 -8.31
C GLU A 109 10.57 -11.15 -9.23
N ALA A 110 10.34 -11.49 -10.50
CA ALA A 110 11.40 -11.71 -11.48
C ALA A 110 12.05 -10.43 -12.01
N THR A 111 11.44 -9.26 -11.76
CA THR A 111 11.91 -7.98 -12.30
C THR A 111 12.60 -7.12 -11.24
N PRO A 112 13.80 -6.58 -11.51
CA PRO A 112 14.49 -5.72 -10.57
C PRO A 112 13.71 -4.42 -10.37
N ARG A 113 13.54 -4.00 -9.10
CA ARG A 113 12.90 -2.72 -8.77
C ARG A 113 13.68 -1.55 -9.35
N LEU A 114 12.97 -0.60 -9.95
CA LEU A 114 13.57 0.61 -10.49
C LEU A 114 14.22 1.44 -9.38
N LEU A 115 15.41 1.99 -9.66
CA LEU A 115 16.12 2.86 -8.71
C LEU A 115 15.25 4.04 -8.26
N SER A 116 14.46 4.62 -9.16
CA SER A 116 13.52 5.71 -8.84
C SER A 116 12.50 5.32 -7.77
N GLN A 117 11.94 4.11 -7.84
CA GLN A 117 10.97 3.59 -6.88
C GLN A 117 11.63 3.36 -5.52
N LEU A 118 12.84 2.79 -5.50
CA LEU A 118 13.62 2.63 -4.27
C LEU A 118 13.94 3.98 -3.64
N CYS A 119 14.41 4.95 -4.43
CA CYS A 119 14.67 6.32 -3.95
C CYS A 119 13.41 6.97 -3.38
N ARG A 120 12.26 6.85 -4.05
CA ARG A 120 10.99 7.39 -3.55
C ARG A 120 10.64 6.79 -2.19
N GLN A 121 10.73 5.47 -2.04
CA GLN A 121 10.43 4.82 -0.77
C GLN A 121 11.39 5.23 0.34
N CYS A 122 12.70 5.26 0.05
CA CYS A 122 13.71 5.70 1.01
C CYS A 122 13.46 7.14 1.47
N ILE A 123 13.20 8.07 0.54
CA ILE A 123 12.94 9.47 0.88
C ILE A 123 11.69 9.60 1.75
N ARG A 124 10.59 8.93 1.39
CA ARG A 124 9.34 8.95 2.18
C ARG A 124 9.54 8.38 3.58
N ASN A 125 10.26 7.26 3.70
CA ASN A 125 10.58 6.66 5.00
C ASN A 125 11.46 7.57 5.86
N CYS A 126 12.47 8.24 5.27
CA CYS A 126 13.34 9.18 5.98
C CYS A 126 12.60 10.42 6.47
N VAL A 127 11.67 10.95 5.67
CA VAL A 127 10.81 12.07 6.08
C VAL A 127 9.89 11.64 7.22
N GLY A 128 9.32 10.44 7.12
CA GLY A 128 8.40 9.87 8.11
C GLY A 128 6.96 10.34 7.90
N ARG A 129 6.02 9.53 8.39
CA ARG A 129 4.56 9.67 8.19
C ARG A 129 4.04 11.08 8.50
N ASP A 130 4.36 11.61 9.68
CA ASP A 130 3.84 12.91 10.16
C ASP A 130 4.34 14.11 9.35
N ARG A 131 5.40 13.92 8.57
CA ARG A 131 6.09 14.97 7.82
C ARG A 131 5.95 14.83 6.31
N LEU A 132 5.10 13.93 5.81
CA LEU A 132 4.89 13.75 4.37
C LEU A 132 4.46 15.04 3.65
N HIS A 133 3.75 15.94 4.34
CA HIS A 133 3.41 17.27 3.84
C HIS A 133 4.65 18.13 3.51
N LEU A 134 5.81 17.87 4.11
CA LEU A 134 7.06 18.58 3.83
C LEU A 134 7.70 18.19 2.50
N LEU A 135 7.27 17.10 1.85
CA LEU A 135 7.78 16.67 0.54
C LEU A 135 7.60 17.76 -0.53
N ALA A 136 6.53 18.55 -0.44
CA ALA A 136 6.24 19.66 -1.33
C ALA A 136 7.25 20.82 -1.21
N HIS A 137 7.95 20.91 -0.07
CA HIS A 137 8.91 21.98 0.25
C HIS A 137 10.36 21.58 0.02
N LEU A 138 10.64 20.32 -0.37
CA LEU A 138 12.00 19.89 -0.68
C LEU A 138 12.58 20.71 -1.85
N PRO A 139 13.88 21.07 -1.80
CA PRO A 139 14.55 21.82 -2.87
C PRO A 139 14.84 20.92 -4.10
N LEU A 140 13.80 20.33 -4.67
CA LEU A 140 13.83 19.42 -5.81
C LEU A 140 12.94 19.97 -6.94
N PRO A 141 13.19 19.62 -8.22
CA PRO A 141 12.28 19.93 -9.32
C PRO A 141 10.83 19.49 -9.06
N THR A 142 9.85 20.24 -9.58
CA THR A 142 8.40 19.97 -9.42
C THR A 142 8.03 18.54 -9.79
N ARG A 143 8.57 18.02 -10.89
CA ARG A 143 8.34 16.63 -11.33
C ARG A 143 8.75 15.60 -10.28
N LEU A 144 9.89 15.79 -9.62
CA LEU A 144 10.34 14.88 -8.57
C LEU A 144 9.50 15.03 -7.30
N ARG A 145 9.10 16.25 -6.94
CA ARG A 145 8.19 16.46 -5.80
C ARG A 145 6.83 15.80 -6.02
N ASN A 146 6.28 15.89 -7.23
CA ASN A 146 5.02 15.23 -7.59
C ASN A 146 5.17 13.71 -7.53
N TYR A 147 6.26 13.17 -8.11
CA TYR A 147 6.58 11.75 -8.04
C TYR A 147 6.69 11.23 -6.59
N LEU A 148 7.31 12.00 -5.68
CA LEU A 148 7.41 11.64 -4.26
C LEU A 148 6.06 11.67 -3.51
N GLN A 149 5.11 12.47 -3.99
CA GLN A 149 3.78 12.65 -3.41
C GLN A 149 2.70 11.78 -4.07
N TYR A 150 3.04 11.01 -5.11
CA TYR A 150 2.08 10.27 -5.94
C TYR A 150 1.03 11.19 -6.59
N HIS A 151 1.49 12.37 -7.05
CA HIS A 151 0.74 13.39 -7.77
C HIS A 151 1.14 13.46 -9.25
#